data_AF-A0A3D5GBV5-F1
#
_entry.id   AF-A0A3D5GBV5-F1
#
_cell.length_a   1.000
_cell.length_b   1.000
_cell.length_c   1.000
_cell.angle_alpha   90.00
_cell.angle_beta   90.00
_cell.angle_gamma   90.00
#
_symmetry.space_group_name_H-M   'P 1'
#
loop_
_entity.id
_entity.type
_entity.pdbx_description
1 polymer ?
#
loop_
_entity_poly.entity_id
_entity_poly.type
_entity_poly.pdbx_seq_one_letter_code
_entity_poly.pdbx_strand_id
1 'polypeptide(L)'
;MANYTIFDEQYYLSQYPWVKPAIDAGIIKSGKEHFKKFGREAGLTKVSRYFDEDTYLAGNPDLQPFVKTVNPNAPFASGLDHFIQFGYDEGRTKVTPEFNEDFYLRNNSDLRSFIGPNAPFKSGYEHFVQFGAKEGRFGTSFLEPEYIQKNPDIVPYVNSGALNTGRDHFFSFGQFEPNRDATFVGSPSNDIITGVGVGNVEEIGVEVGITPTGNRQYESFGTNDFDVLIGSPGVDRFVLGVPATAGNPAPTPLYLGNGQATIRNFDIEKDLIQLQGNSLSDGYSLNPVGNDLSIQRFGDVLGVIEGGASLNLTFLESNGNGTFSIG
;
A
#
# COMPACT_ATOMS: atom_id res chain seq x y z
N MET A 1 -11.52 27.71 8.30
CA MET A 1 -12.59 27.65 7.27
C MET A 1 -12.64 26.20 6.81
N ALA A 2 -13.81 25.60 6.58
CA ALA A 2 -13.87 24.18 6.21
C ALA A 2 -13.14 23.89 4.88
N ASN A 3 -12.24 22.91 4.92
CA ASN A 3 -11.43 22.42 3.82
C ASN A 3 -12.15 21.24 3.12
N TYR A 4 -12.63 21.48 1.90
CA TYR A 4 -13.36 20.49 1.09
C TYR A 4 -12.49 19.91 -0.03
N THR A 5 -11.18 19.82 0.18
CA THR A 5 -10.24 19.29 -0.81
C THR A 5 -10.43 17.79 -1.03
N ILE A 6 -10.83 17.04 0.00
CA ILE A 6 -11.11 15.61 -0.13
C ILE A 6 -12.29 15.29 -1.06
N PHE A 7 -13.19 16.24 -1.29
CA PHE A 7 -14.49 15.98 -1.90
C PHE A 7 -14.35 15.53 -3.37
N ASP A 8 -14.78 14.31 -3.66
CA ASP A 8 -14.88 13.72 -4.99
C ASP A 8 -16.35 13.73 -5.43
N GLU A 9 -16.67 14.56 -6.42
CA GLU A 9 -18.04 14.75 -6.94
C GLU A 9 -18.62 13.46 -7.53
N GLN A 10 -17.83 12.72 -8.30
CA GLN A 10 -18.29 11.50 -8.95
C GLN A 10 -18.53 10.41 -7.92
N TYR A 11 -17.60 10.24 -6.97
CA TYR A 11 -17.76 9.30 -5.88
C TYR A 11 -18.98 9.65 -5.03
N TYR A 12 -19.14 10.91 -4.61
CA TYR A 12 -20.28 11.34 -3.81
C TYR A 12 -21.63 11.04 -4.48
N LEU A 13 -21.77 11.32 -5.78
CA LEU A 13 -23.00 11.03 -6.51
C LEU A 13 -23.24 9.54 -6.74
N SER A 14 -22.19 8.72 -6.78
CA SER A 14 -22.32 7.25 -6.79
C SER A 14 -22.88 6.71 -5.47
N GLN A 15 -22.50 7.33 -4.35
CA GLN A 15 -22.91 6.92 -3.00
C GLN A 15 -24.27 7.50 -2.60
N TYR A 16 -24.63 8.66 -3.16
CA TYR A 16 -25.90 9.35 -2.92
C TYR A 16 -26.62 9.67 -4.24
N PRO A 17 -27.04 8.64 -5.01
CA PRO A 17 -27.61 8.84 -6.35
C PRO A 17 -28.92 9.63 -6.35
N TRP A 18 -29.62 9.66 -5.21
CA TRP A 18 -30.83 10.46 -5.00
C TRP A 18 -30.59 11.98 -5.04
N VAL A 19 -29.35 12.45 -5.02
CA VAL A 19 -29.01 13.87 -5.19
C VAL A 19 -29.14 14.29 -6.67
N LYS A 20 -28.91 13.37 -7.62
CA LYS A 20 -28.85 13.67 -9.05
C LYS A 20 -30.11 14.35 -9.60
N PRO A 21 -31.36 13.92 -9.28
CA PRO A 21 -32.56 14.59 -9.77
C PRO A 21 -32.64 16.08 -9.41
N ALA A 22 -32.13 16.48 -8.24
CA ALA A 22 -32.13 17.89 -7.83
C ALA A 22 -31.06 18.72 -8.59
N ILE A 23 -29.96 18.09 -9.00
CA ILE A 23 -28.96 18.69 -9.90
C ILE A 23 -29.55 18.86 -11.31
N ASP A 24 -30.15 17.80 -11.84
CA ASP A 24 -30.77 17.81 -13.18
C ASP A 24 -31.89 18.85 -13.30
N ALA A 25 -32.66 19.05 -12.22
CA ALA A 25 -33.69 20.08 -12.13
C ALA A 25 -33.16 21.51 -11.87
N GLY A 26 -31.84 21.68 -11.69
CA GLY A 26 -31.21 22.97 -11.44
C GLY A 26 -31.48 23.57 -10.04
N ILE A 27 -31.99 22.77 -9.10
CA ILE A 27 -32.29 23.20 -7.72
C ILE A 27 -30.99 23.39 -6.92
N ILE A 28 -29.99 22.55 -7.21
CA ILE A 28 -28.61 22.61 -6.69
C ILE A 28 -27.65 22.49 -7.87
N LYS A 29 -26.45 23.09 -7.79
CA LYS A 29 -25.49 23.12 -8.91
C LYS A 29 -24.59 21.89 -8.96
N SER A 30 -24.38 21.21 -7.82
CA SER A 30 -23.50 20.05 -7.72
C SER A 30 -23.74 19.25 -6.44
N GLY A 31 -23.21 18.03 -6.39
CA GLY A 31 -23.06 17.22 -5.19
C GLY A 31 -22.25 17.94 -4.12
N LYS A 32 -21.18 18.67 -4.48
CA LYS A 32 -20.44 19.51 -3.54
C LYS A 32 -21.30 20.59 -2.90
N GLU A 33 -22.19 21.23 -3.66
CA GLU A 33 -23.14 22.20 -3.10
C GLU A 33 -24.15 21.52 -2.18
N HIS A 34 -24.69 20.38 -2.59
CA HIS A 34 -25.58 19.58 -1.74
C HIS A 34 -24.93 19.19 -0.42
N PHE A 35 -23.70 18.67 -0.45
CA PHE A 35 -22.96 18.31 0.76
C PHE A 35 -22.75 19.52 1.68
N LYS A 36 -22.31 20.66 1.14
CA LYS A 36 -22.09 21.88 1.92
C LYS A 36 -23.36 22.41 2.59
N LYS A 37 -24.50 22.38 1.89
CA LYS A 37 -25.77 22.94 2.38
C LYS A 37 -26.54 21.98 3.28
N PHE A 38 -26.47 20.68 3.00
CA PHE A 38 -27.33 19.67 3.62
C PHE A 38 -26.54 18.47 4.12
N GLY A 39 -25.72 17.87 3.26
CA GLY A 39 -25.08 16.58 3.55
C GLY A 39 -24.17 16.58 4.78
N ARG A 40 -23.42 17.66 5.02
CA ARG A 40 -22.51 17.79 6.17
C ARG A 40 -23.27 17.70 7.49
N GLU A 41 -24.30 18.51 7.67
CA GLU A 41 -25.13 18.51 8.89
C GLU A 41 -25.97 17.23 9.02
N ALA A 42 -26.33 16.61 7.89
CA ALA A 42 -27.02 15.33 7.84
C ALA A 42 -26.08 14.11 8.10
N GLY A 43 -24.78 14.33 8.35
CA GLY A 43 -23.83 13.25 8.64
C GLY A 43 -23.50 12.37 7.44
N LEU A 44 -23.57 12.89 6.20
CA LEU A 44 -23.21 12.14 5.00
C LEU A 44 -21.68 12.09 4.84
N THR A 45 -21.07 10.98 5.23
CA THR A 45 -19.60 10.84 5.32
C THR A 45 -18.92 10.36 4.04
N LYS A 46 -19.66 9.78 3.09
CA LYS A 46 -19.09 9.20 1.87
C LYS A 46 -18.81 10.25 0.80
N VAL A 47 -17.83 11.11 1.07
CA VAL A 47 -17.45 12.23 0.18
C VAL A 47 -16.28 11.92 -0.73
N SER A 48 -15.53 10.85 -0.46
CA SER A 48 -14.41 10.39 -1.27
C SER A 48 -13.99 8.99 -0.86
N ARG A 49 -13.37 8.27 -1.80
CA ARG A 49 -12.71 6.97 -1.59
C ARG A 49 -11.59 7.00 -0.54
N TYR A 50 -11.07 8.19 -0.20
CA TYR A 50 -9.98 8.37 0.74
C TYR A 50 -10.44 8.81 2.14
N PHE A 51 -11.74 8.82 2.44
CA PHE A 51 -12.22 9.05 3.81
C PHE A 51 -13.06 7.88 4.29
N ASP A 52 -12.71 7.33 5.45
CA ASP A 52 -13.49 6.33 6.16
C ASP A 52 -13.79 6.81 7.59
N GLU A 53 -15.06 6.98 7.91
CA GLU A 53 -15.52 7.53 9.19
C GLU A 53 -15.10 6.63 10.36
N ASP A 54 -15.26 5.32 10.22
CA ASP A 54 -14.97 4.36 11.29
C ASP A 54 -13.47 4.32 11.57
N THR A 55 -12.64 4.29 10.53
CA THR A 55 -11.17 4.40 10.64
C THR A 55 -10.76 5.71 11.30
N TYR A 56 -11.37 6.82 10.89
CA TYR A 56 -11.07 8.12 11.46
C TYR A 56 -11.40 8.18 12.95
N LEU A 57 -12.59 7.73 13.37
CA LEU A 57 -12.97 7.74 14.79
C LEU A 57 -12.17 6.73 15.62
N ALA A 58 -11.82 5.57 15.06
CA ALA A 58 -10.98 4.58 15.73
C ALA A 58 -9.53 5.08 15.91
N GLY A 59 -9.00 5.79 14.91
CA GLY A 59 -7.66 6.40 14.97
C GLY A 59 -7.58 7.63 15.88
N ASN A 60 -8.73 8.22 16.22
CA ASN A 60 -8.86 9.48 16.94
C ASN A 60 -9.92 9.38 18.07
N PRO A 61 -9.68 8.54 19.09
CA PRO A 61 -10.66 8.26 20.13
C PRO A 61 -11.02 9.50 20.96
N ASP A 62 -10.17 10.53 20.96
CA ASP A 62 -10.42 11.82 21.59
C ASP A 62 -11.63 12.57 20.99
N LEU A 63 -12.01 12.25 19.75
CA LEU A 63 -13.14 12.86 19.05
C LEU A 63 -14.49 12.21 19.37
N GLN A 64 -14.52 11.00 19.91
CA GLN A 64 -15.77 10.26 20.15
C GLN A 64 -16.83 11.06 20.93
N PRO A 65 -16.49 11.81 22.01
CA PRO A 65 -17.48 12.61 22.73
C PRO A 65 -18.01 13.80 21.94
N PHE A 66 -17.34 14.20 20.86
CA PHE A 66 -17.60 15.42 20.09
C PHE A 66 -18.34 15.19 18.76
N VAL A 67 -18.68 13.94 18.43
CA VAL A 67 -19.34 13.58 17.17
C VAL A 67 -20.76 13.05 17.39
N LYS A 68 -21.75 13.55 16.63
CA LYS A 68 -23.18 13.23 16.78
C LYS A 68 -23.55 11.79 16.52
N THR A 69 -22.79 11.07 15.69
CA THR A 69 -22.98 9.64 15.44
C THR A 69 -22.72 8.80 16.70
N VAL A 70 -21.98 9.33 17.68
CA VAL A 70 -21.66 8.70 18.97
C VAL A 70 -22.39 9.38 20.14
N ASN A 71 -22.43 10.72 20.15
CA ASN A 71 -23.07 11.53 21.18
C ASN A 71 -24.03 12.55 20.54
N PRO A 72 -25.37 12.36 20.61
CA PRO A 72 -26.35 13.21 19.92
C PRO A 72 -26.28 14.72 20.23
N ASN A 73 -25.69 15.12 21.37
CA ASN A 73 -25.55 16.52 21.78
C ASN A 73 -24.23 17.16 21.34
N ALA A 74 -23.42 16.44 20.58
CA ALA A 74 -22.07 16.86 20.26
C ALA A 74 -22.01 17.90 19.14
N PRO A 75 -20.95 18.71 19.05
CA PRO A 75 -20.86 19.82 18.10
C PRO A 75 -20.71 19.38 16.64
N PHE A 76 -19.99 18.28 16.36
CA PHE A 76 -19.73 17.83 15.00
C PHE A 76 -20.80 16.85 14.52
N ALA A 77 -21.29 17.03 13.30
CA ALA A 77 -22.28 16.11 12.74
C ALA A 77 -21.72 14.70 12.50
N SER A 78 -20.42 14.61 12.18
CA SER A 78 -19.66 13.38 11.92
C SER A 78 -18.17 13.62 12.20
N GLY A 79 -17.37 12.56 12.22
CA GLY A 79 -15.91 12.61 12.18
C GLY A 79 -15.42 13.31 10.90
N LEU A 80 -16.08 13.08 9.76
CA LEU A 80 -15.81 13.87 8.54
C LEU A 80 -15.98 15.37 8.77
N ASP A 81 -17.04 15.78 9.47
CA ASP A 81 -17.30 17.19 9.77
C ASP A 81 -16.19 17.81 10.62
N HIS A 82 -15.68 17.08 11.61
CA HIS A 82 -14.46 17.47 12.31
C HIS A 82 -13.25 17.52 11.37
N PHE A 83 -13.03 16.48 10.56
CA PHE A 83 -11.86 16.36 9.69
C PHE A 83 -11.73 17.53 8.71
N ILE A 84 -12.82 17.91 8.04
CA ILE A 84 -12.82 19.04 7.10
C ILE A 84 -12.71 20.40 7.79
N GLN A 85 -13.14 20.52 9.06
CA GLN A 85 -13.05 21.79 9.79
C GLN A 85 -11.69 21.99 10.47
N PHE A 86 -11.09 20.91 10.98
CA PHE A 86 -9.89 20.95 11.83
C PHE A 86 -8.86 19.87 11.48
N GLY A 87 -9.30 18.64 11.18
CA GLY A 87 -8.40 17.49 11.04
C GLY A 87 -7.27 17.66 10.02
N TYR A 88 -7.50 18.39 8.92
CA TYR A 88 -6.43 18.77 7.99
C TYR A 88 -5.34 19.63 8.64
N ASP A 89 -5.75 20.71 9.32
CA ASP A 89 -4.83 21.66 9.95
C ASP A 89 -4.12 21.04 11.17
N GLU A 90 -4.76 20.08 11.82
CA GLU A 90 -4.20 19.27 12.90
C GLU A 90 -3.22 18.19 12.41
N GLY A 91 -3.13 17.96 11.09
CA GLY A 91 -2.27 16.93 10.52
C GLY A 91 -2.72 15.50 10.85
N ARG A 92 -4.03 15.26 11.04
CA ARG A 92 -4.55 13.91 11.29
C ARG A 92 -4.51 13.07 10.01
N THR A 93 -3.84 11.92 10.08
CA THR A 93 -3.54 11.06 8.92
C THR A 93 -4.18 9.68 8.96
N LYS A 94 -4.64 9.23 10.14
CA LYS A 94 -5.43 8.00 10.30
C LYS A 94 -6.87 8.23 9.82
N VAL A 95 -7.05 8.34 8.51
CA VAL A 95 -8.31 8.80 7.88
C VAL A 95 -8.96 7.71 7.03
N THR A 96 -8.18 6.76 6.53
CA THR A 96 -8.65 5.67 5.67
C THR A 96 -7.67 4.49 5.73
N PRO A 97 -8.13 3.24 5.54
CA PRO A 97 -7.23 2.09 5.34
C PRO A 97 -6.38 2.21 4.07
N GLU A 98 -6.80 3.06 3.13
CA GLU A 98 -6.14 3.29 1.83
C GLU A 98 -4.84 4.10 1.92
N PHE A 99 -4.45 4.50 3.13
CA PHE A 99 -3.29 5.36 3.33
C PHE A 99 -2.58 5.09 4.66
N ASN A 100 -1.26 5.07 4.62
CA ASN A 100 -0.36 5.00 5.75
C ASN A 100 0.69 6.10 5.62
N GLU A 101 0.67 7.07 6.55
CA GLU A 101 1.57 8.23 6.52
C GLU A 101 3.04 7.85 6.58
N ASP A 102 3.41 6.93 7.48
CA ASP A 102 4.80 6.55 7.68
C ASP A 102 5.36 5.87 6.43
N PHE A 103 4.61 4.93 5.85
CA PHE A 103 4.96 4.28 4.59
C PHE A 103 5.09 5.31 3.47
N TYR A 104 4.06 6.15 3.30
CA TYR A 104 4.02 7.12 2.22
C TYR A 104 5.19 8.10 2.29
N LEU A 105 5.55 8.62 3.47
CA LEU A 105 6.69 9.54 3.59
C LEU A 105 8.06 8.87 3.39
N ARG A 106 8.19 7.57 3.72
CA ARG A 106 9.43 6.82 3.46
C ARG A 106 9.62 6.55 1.97
N ASN A 107 8.55 6.10 1.30
CA ASN A 107 8.51 5.76 -0.13
C ASN A 107 8.41 7.00 -1.05
N ASN A 108 8.41 8.20 -0.48
CA ASN A 108 8.31 9.45 -1.23
C ASN A 108 9.22 10.50 -0.58
N SER A 109 10.51 10.15 -0.47
CA SER A 109 11.50 10.94 0.26
C SER A 109 11.72 12.35 -0.33
N ASP A 110 11.36 12.55 -1.60
CA ASP A 110 11.30 13.85 -2.28
C ASP A 110 10.30 14.83 -1.62
N LEU A 111 9.29 14.31 -0.92
CA LEU A 111 8.27 15.11 -0.25
C LEU A 111 8.73 15.71 1.09
N ARG A 112 9.85 15.27 1.65
CA ARG A 112 10.29 15.66 3.01
C ARG A 112 10.36 17.18 3.22
N SER A 113 10.73 17.95 2.20
CA SER A 113 10.79 19.43 2.28
C SER A 113 9.44 20.14 2.12
N PHE A 114 8.41 19.41 1.68
CA PHE A 114 7.08 19.95 1.39
C PHE A 114 6.03 19.60 2.45
N ILE A 115 6.38 18.75 3.42
CA ILE A 115 5.51 18.36 4.54
C ILE A 115 5.97 19.05 5.84
N GLY A 116 5.03 19.65 6.57
CA GLY A 116 5.26 20.18 7.91
C GLY A 116 4.44 21.44 8.25
N PRO A 117 4.58 21.96 9.48
CA PRO A 117 3.73 23.05 9.97
C PRO A 117 3.79 24.33 9.12
N ASN A 118 4.95 24.63 8.54
CA ASN A 118 5.18 25.81 7.69
C ASN A 118 5.36 25.44 6.21
N ALA A 119 5.16 24.17 5.85
CA ALA A 119 5.31 23.70 4.48
C ALA A 119 3.97 23.78 3.71
N PRO A 120 3.98 23.59 2.38
CA PRO A 120 2.76 23.60 1.56
C PRO A 120 1.71 22.56 1.99
N PHE A 121 2.15 21.43 2.55
CA PHE A 121 1.28 20.37 3.03
C PHE A 121 1.52 20.13 4.53
N LYS A 122 0.44 19.90 5.29
CA LYS A 122 0.51 19.57 6.72
C LYS A 122 0.89 18.11 6.97
N SER A 123 0.57 17.23 6.03
CA SER A 123 0.87 15.80 6.09
C SER A 123 1.07 15.21 4.69
N GLY A 124 1.71 14.05 4.63
CA GLY A 124 1.77 13.20 3.44
C GLY A 124 0.38 12.84 2.93
N TYR A 125 -0.58 12.61 3.84
CA TYR A 125 -1.99 12.39 3.48
C TYR A 125 -2.58 13.55 2.68
N GLU A 126 -2.33 14.80 3.10
CA GLU A 126 -2.81 15.96 2.38
C GLU A 126 -2.23 16.02 0.96
N HIS A 127 -0.92 15.76 0.82
CA HIS A 127 -0.29 15.64 -0.49
C HIS A 127 -0.91 14.52 -1.33
N PHE A 128 -1.10 13.33 -0.75
CA PHE A 128 -1.63 12.16 -1.43
C PHE A 128 -3.01 12.42 -2.05
N VAL A 129 -3.93 12.98 -1.27
CA VAL A 129 -5.30 13.30 -1.73
C VAL A 129 -5.29 14.38 -2.81
N GLN A 130 -4.41 15.37 -2.73
CA GLN A 130 -4.37 16.47 -3.70
C GLN A 130 -3.67 16.09 -5.01
N PHE A 131 -2.54 15.38 -4.88
CA PHE A 131 -1.58 15.13 -5.95
C PHE A 131 -1.21 13.66 -6.06
N GLY A 132 -0.77 13.02 -4.97
CA GLY A 132 -0.12 11.71 -5.01
C GLY A 132 -0.90 10.62 -5.73
N ALA A 133 -2.21 10.50 -5.48
CA ALA A 133 -3.05 9.52 -6.17
C ALA A 133 -3.11 9.75 -7.69
N LYS A 134 -3.09 11.00 -8.15
CA LYS A 134 -3.06 11.35 -9.58
C LYS A 134 -1.68 11.17 -10.21
N GLU A 135 -0.63 11.26 -9.40
CA GLU A 135 0.74 10.97 -9.79
C GLU A 135 1.02 9.46 -9.88
N GLY A 136 0.07 8.61 -9.48
CA GLY A 136 0.25 7.16 -9.44
C GLY A 136 1.03 6.68 -8.22
N ARG A 137 1.27 7.55 -7.23
CA ARG A 137 1.81 7.15 -5.92
C ARG A 137 0.73 6.37 -5.17
N PHE A 138 1.13 5.37 -4.40
CA PHE A 138 0.24 4.51 -3.64
C PHE A 138 0.47 4.70 -2.14
N GLY A 139 -0.60 4.56 -1.35
CA GLY A 139 -0.63 5.00 0.05
C GLY A 139 -0.18 3.97 1.08
N THR A 140 0.02 2.71 0.70
CA THR A 140 0.31 1.59 1.62
C THR A 140 1.31 0.62 0.99
N SER A 141 1.80 -0.38 1.71
CA SER A 141 2.67 -1.41 1.12
C SER A 141 2.01 -2.22 0.00
N PHE A 142 0.67 -2.23 -0.11
CA PHE A 142 -0.02 -2.90 -1.21
C PHE A 142 0.17 -2.14 -2.53
N LEU A 143 0.75 -2.79 -3.53
CA LEU A 143 1.05 -2.21 -4.84
C LEU A 143 -0.20 -2.17 -5.75
N GLU A 144 -1.14 -1.29 -5.39
CA GLU A 144 -2.43 -1.15 -6.08
C GLU A 144 -2.33 -0.95 -7.60
N PRO A 145 -1.41 -0.14 -8.16
CA PRO A 145 -1.34 0.06 -9.61
C PRO A 145 -1.14 -1.25 -10.39
N GLU A 146 -0.31 -2.15 -9.86
CA GLU A 146 -0.10 -3.46 -10.46
C GLU A 146 -1.32 -4.36 -10.30
N TYR A 147 -1.94 -4.35 -9.12
CA TYR A 147 -3.15 -5.12 -8.88
C TYR A 147 -4.26 -4.74 -9.86
N ILE A 148 -4.47 -3.44 -10.09
CA ILE A 148 -5.45 -2.94 -11.07
C ILE A 148 -5.09 -3.37 -12.50
N GLN A 149 -3.81 -3.33 -12.87
CA GLN A 149 -3.37 -3.75 -14.20
C GLN A 149 -3.63 -5.25 -14.46
N LYS A 150 -3.39 -6.10 -13.45
CA LYS A 150 -3.62 -7.55 -13.54
C LYS A 150 -5.10 -7.93 -13.48
N ASN A 151 -5.95 -7.06 -12.95
CA ASN A 151 -7.37 -7.31 -12.71
C ASN A 151 -8.26 -6.28 -13.46
N PRO A 152 -8.26 -6.27 -14.81
CA PRO A 152 -9.00 -5.28 -15.59
C PRO A 152 -10.52 -5.37 -15.41
N ASP A 153 -11.03 -6.49 -14.90
CA ASP A 153 -12.45 -6.72 -14.63
C ASP A 153 -13.00 -5.83 -13.49
N ILE A 154 -12.17 -5.39 -12.55
CA ILE A 154 -12.60 -4.54 -11.44
C ILE A 154 -12.56 -3.04 -11.76
N VAL A 155 -11.83 -2.65 -12.81
CA VAL A 155 -11.63 -1.24 -13.22
C VAL A 155 -12.95 -0.48 -13.41
N PRO A 156 -14.00 -1.02 -14.07
CA PRO A 156 -15.27 -0.31 -14.20
C PRO A 156 -15.91 0.04 -12.85
N TYR A 157 -15.75 -0.81 -11.84
CA TYR A 157 -16.32 -0.61 -10.50
C TYR A 157 -15.56 0.46 -9.72
N VAL A 158 -14.23 0.45 -9.77
CA VAL A 158 -13.37 1.52 -9.20
C VAL A 158 -13.64 2.87 -9.87
N ASN A 159 -13.79 2.87 -11.20
CA ASN A 159 -14.11 4.09 -11.95
C ASN A 159 -15.52 4.61 -11.62
N SER A 160 -16.49 3.72 -11.43
CA SER A 160 -17.86 4.13 -11.07
C SER A 160 -17.99 4.62 -9.62
N GLY A 161 -17.00 4.36 -8.76
CA GLY A 161 -17.07 4.60 -7.32
C GLY A 161 -17.85 3.54 -6.54
N ALA A 162 -18.21 2.42 -7.18
CA ALA A 162 -18.84 1.27 -6.52
C ALA A 162 -17.85 0.51 -5.61
N LEU A 163 -16.55 0.56 -5.95
CA LEU A 163 -15.43 0.17 -5.11
C LEU A 163 -14.58 1.41 -4.84
N ASN A 164 -13.99 1.53 -3.66
CA ASN A 164 -13.15 2.68 -3.32
C ASN A 164 -11.88 2.69 -4.17
N THR A 165 -11.18 1.56 -4.19
CA THR A 165 -9.85 1.35 -4.76
C THR A 165 -9.68 -0.12 -5.15
N GLY A 166 -8.62 -0.46 -5.89
CA GLY A 166 -8.21 -1.85 -6.12
C GLY A 166 -7.78 -2.54 -4.83
N ARG A 167 -7.21 -1.79 -3.87
CA ARG A 167 -6.89 -2.30 -2.53
C ARG A 167 -8.16 -2.67 -1.76
N ASP A 168 -9.18 -1.84 -1.78
CA ASP A 168 -10.50 -2.13 -1.18
C ASP A 168 -11.09 -3.42 -1.76
N HIS A 169 -11.02 -3.61 -3.08
CA HIS A 169 -11.39 -4.88 -3.71
C HIS A 169 -10.58 -6.07 -3.16
N PHE A 170 -9.25 -5.96 -3.13
CA PHE A 170 -8.39 -7.05 -2.68
C PHE A 170 -8.70 -7.44 -1.23
N PHE A 171 -8.72 -6.48 -0.31
CA PHE A 171 -8.96 -6.75 1.10
C PHE A 171 -10.43 -7.13 1.41
N SER A 172 -11.39 -6.80 0.57
CA SER A 172 -12.78 -7.22 0.76
C SER A 172 -13.08 -8.59 0.12
N PHE A 173 -12.43 -8.90 -1.00
CA PHE A 173 -12.75 -10.07 -1.83
C PHE A 173 -11.49 -10.81 -2.29
N GLY A 174 -10.57 -10.11 -2.96
CA GLY A 174 -9.47 -10.73 -3.69
C GLY A 174 -8.53 -11.58 -2.83
N GLN A 175 -8.33 -11.24 -1.55
CA GLN A 175 -7.51 -12.04 -0.64
C GLN A 175 -8.05 -13.47 -0.43
N PHE A 176 -9.31 -13.74 -0.75
CA PHE A 176 -9.94 -15.05 -0.66
C PHE A 176 -10.06 -15.77 -2.01
N GLU A 177 -9.55 -15.16 -3.09
CA GLU A 177 -9.65 -15.66 -4.45
C GLU A 177 -8.27 -16.19 -4.92
N PRO A 178 -8.09 -17.50 -5.17
CA PRO A 178 -6.78 -18.06 -5.54
C PRO A 178 -6.18 -17.53 -6.85
N ASN A 179 -7.00 -16.91 -7.70
CA ASN A 179 -6.59 -16.31 -8.97
C ASN A 179 -6.32 -14.80 -8.86
N ARG A 180 -6.30 -14.24 -7.65
CA ARG A 180 -5.94 -12.85 -7.40
C ARG A 180 -4.57 -12.79 -6.73
N ASP A 181 -3.58 -12.41 -7.52
CA ASP A 181 -2.23 -12.20 -7.02
C ASP A 181 -2.12 -10.83 -6.32
N ALA A 182 -1.22 -10.74 -5.34
CA ALA A 182 -0.91 -9.50 -4.64
C ALA A 182 0.59 -9.26 -4.54
N THR A 183 0.97 -7.99 -4.56
CA THR A 183 2.36 -7.57 -4.37
C THR A 183 2.40 -6.58 -3.22
N PHE A 184 3.27 -6.84 -2.25
CA PHE A 184 3.54 -5.97 -1.12
C PHE A 184 4.98 -5.48 -1.19
N VAL A 185 5.15 -4.17 -1.10
CA VAL A 185 6.44 -3.49 -1.25
C VAL A 185 6.79 -2.70 0.00
N GLY A 186 8.08 -2.58 0.28
CA GLY A 186 8.62 -1.80 1.37
C GLY A 186 9.07 -0.42 0.91
N SER A 187 10.05 0.10 1.61
CA SER A 187 10.54 1.47 1.53
C SER A 187 12.08 1.47 1.59
N PRO A 188 12.77 2.62 1.52
CA PRO A 188 14.22 2.67 1.70
C PRO A 188 14.59 2.71 3.20
N SER A 189 13.95 1.86 4.01
CA SER A 189 14.16 1.73 5.45
C SER A 189 13.58 0.42 5.98
N ASN A 190 13.88 0.06 7.23
CA ASN A 190 13.35 -1.15 7.85
C ASN A 190 11.82 -1.22 7.87
N ASP A 191 11.29 -2.27 7.25
CA ASP A 191 9.86 -2.53 7.13
C ASP A 191 9.46 -3.90 7.71
N ILE A 192 8.18 -4.00 8.08
CA ILE A 192 7.53 -5.28 8.36
C ILE A 192 6.43 -5.44 7.32
N ILE A 193 6.64 -6.37 6.40
CA ILE A 193 5.70 -6.69 5.33
C ILE A 193 5.04 -8.02 5.68
N THR A 194 3.72 -7.99 5.73
CA THR A 194 2.90 -9.19 5.93
C THR A 194 2.13 -9.46 4.65
N GLY A 195 2.45 -10.56 3.99
CA GLY A 195 1.67 -11.12 2.90
C GLY A 195 0.26 -11.44 3.37
N VAL A 196 -0.71 -11.17 2.51
CA VAL A 196 -2.13 -11.45 2.73
C VAL A 196 -2.69 -12.01 1.44
N GLY A 197 -3.45 -13.09 1.53
CA GLY A 197 -4.09 -13.70 0.37
C GLY A 197 -3.99 -15.22 0.37
N VAL A 198 -4.76 -15.86 -0.52
CA VAL A 198 -4.67 -17.30 -0.83
C VAL A 198 -4.16 -17.57 -2.25
N GLY A 199 -3.95 -16.52 -3.05
CA GLY A 199 -3.34 -16.58 -4.38
C GLY A 199 -1.81 -16.53 -4.32
N ASN A 200 -1.17 -16.11 -5.42
CA ASN A 200 0.27 -15.84 -5.38
C ASN A 200 0.52 -14.47 -4.73
N VAL A 201 1.39 -14.44 -3.73
CA VAL A 201 1.77 -13.20 -3.04
C VAL A 201 3.26 -12.96 -3.24
N GLU A 202 3.64 -11.72 -3.52
CA GLU A 202 5.04 -11.33 -3.65
C GLU A 202 5.40 -10.27 -2.61
N GLU A 203 6.42 -10.54 -1.82
CA GLU A 203 6.94 -9.66 -0.77
C GLU A 203 8.30 -9.11 -1.19
N ILE A 204 8.36 -7.79 -1.32
CA ILE A 204 9.56 -7.04 -1.71
C ILE A 204 9.85 -6.02 -0.61
N GLY A 205 10.89 -6.22 0.20
CA GLY A 205 11.17 -5.30 1.32
C GLY A 205 11.71 -3.92 0.92
N VAL A 206 12.01 -3.70 -0.36
CA VAL A 206 12.61 -2.45 -0.86
C VAL A 206 11.58 -1.54 -1.53
N GLU A 207 11.96 -0.29 -1.75
CA GLU A 207 11.16 0.73 -2.42
C GLU A 207 10.93 0.39 -3.89
N VAL A 208 9.66 0.36 -4.30
CA VAL A 208 9.25 0.09 -5.69
C VAL A 208 8.36 1.21 -6.20
N GLY A 209 8.81 1.90 -7.23
CA GLY A 209 8.02 2.82 -8.04
C GLY A 209 7.36 2.13 -9.23
N ILE A 210 6.43 2.84 -9.87
CA ILE A 210 5.77 2.43 -11.11
C ILE A 210 5.97 3.51 -12.17
N THR A 211 6.53 3.13 -13.31
CA THR A 211 6.68 4.03 -14.46
C THR A 211 5.31 4.41 -15.05
N PRO A 212 5.21 5.49 -15.85
CA PRO A 212 3.96 5.85 -16.54
C PRO A 212 3.38 4.74 -17.44
N THR A 213 4.20 3.76 -17.82
CA THR A 213 3.79 2.59 -18.61
C THR A 213 3.30 1.40 -17.78
N GLY A 214 3.27 1.52 -16.44
CA GLY A 214 2.84 0.46 -15.53
C GLY A 214 3.94 -0.54 -15.16
N ASN A 215 5.18 -0.34 -15.62
CA ASN A 215 6.30 -1.21 -15.27
C ASN A 215 6.92 -0.82 -13.93
N ARG A 216 7.32 -1.80 -13.13
CA ARG A 216 8.09 -1.60 -11.90
C ARG A 216 9.42 -0.90 -12.15
N GLN A 217 9.80 -0.09 -11.18
CA GLN A 217 11.09 0.57 -11.09
C GLN A 217 11.56 0.43 -9.64
N TYR A 218 12.69 -0.24 -9.42
CA TYR A 218 13.24 -0.39 -8.07
C TYR A 218 14.01 0.88 -7.70
N GLU A 219 13.59 1.57 -6.66
CA GLU A 219 14.17 2.87 -6.25
C GLU A 219 15.18 2.70 -5.11
N SER A 220 15.11 1.57 -4.39
CA SER A 220 16.11 1.14 -3.42
C SER A 220 16.48 -0.34 -3.59
N PHE A 221 17.57 -0.76 -2.95
CA PHE A 221 18.12 -2.12 -3.05
C PHE A 221 18.43 -2.77 -1.70
N GLY A 222 17.92 -2.22 -0.60
CA GLY A 222 18.04 -2.81 0.73
C GLY A 222 19.38 -2.56 1.44
N THR A 223 20.19 -1.60 0.98
CA THR A 223 21.46 -1.27 1.66
C THR A 223 21.19 -0.48 2.93
N ASN A 224 21.58 -1.04 4.07
CA ASN A 224 21.28 -0.62 5.45
C ASN A 224 19.83 -0.85 5.89
N ASP A 225 19.08 -1.67 5.15
CA ASP A 225 17.70 -2.01 5.46
C ASP A 225 17.64 -3.43 6.07
N PHE A 226 16.87 -3.55 7.14
CA PHE A 226 16.64 -4.79 7.87
C PHE A 226 15.14 -5.05 7.94
N ASP A 227 14.64 -5.81 6.98
CA ASP A 227 13.21 -6.02 6.79
C ASP A 227 12.75 -7.34 7.40
N VAL A 228 11.46 -7.42 7.70
CA VAL A 228 10.77 -8.65 8.04
C VAL A 228 9.70 -8.91 6.99
N LEU A 229 9.83 -10.00 6.25
CA LEU A 229 8.87 -10.46 5.26
C LEU A 229 8.14 -11.68 5.82
N ILE A 230 6.82 -11.60 5.96
CA ILE A 230 6.00 -12.62 6.61
C ILE A 230 5.06 -13.20 5.56
N GLY A 231 5.19 -14.49 5.29
CA GLY A 231 4.37 -15.21 4.32
C GLY A 231 2.88 -15.21 4.66
N SER A 232 2.08 -15.33 3.62
CA SER A 232 0.64 -15.49 3.64
C SER A 232 0.23 -16.97 3.68
N PRO A 233 -1.07 -17.30 3.72
CA PRO A 233 -1.54 -18.67 3.48
C PRO A 233 -1.40 -19.18 2.04
N GLY A 234 -1.09 -18.29 1.08
CA GLY A 234 -1.04 -18.55 -0.35
C GLY A 234 0.26 -19.21 -0.82
N VAL A 235 0.72 -18.83 -2.01
CA VAL A 235 2.04 -19.17 -2.55
C VAL A 235 2.89 -17.91 -2.51
N ASP A 236 3.86 -17.85 -1.60
CA ASP A 236 4.62 -16.63 -1.37
C ASP A 236 5.92 -16.61 -2.17
N ARG A 237 6.28 -15.43 -2.68
CA ARG A 237 7.56 -15.16 -3.34
C ARG A 237 8.28 -14.07 -2.58
N PHE A 238 9.24 -14.47 -1.77
CA PHE A 238 10.15 -13.56 -1.08
C PHE A 238 11.25 -13.11 -2.02
N VAL A 239 11.30 -11.81 -2.32
CA VAL A 239 12.22 -11.27 -3.33
C VAL A 239 13.51 -10.79 -2.68
N LEU A 240 14.62 -11.47 -2.97
CA LEU A 240 15.99 -11.07 -2.58
C LEU A 240 16.88 -10.75 -3.79
N GLY A 241 16.29 -10.70 -4.98
CA GLY A 241 16.95 -10.31 -6.22
C GLY A 241 15.94 -9.93 -7.28
N VAL A 242 16.26 -8.89 -8.04
CA VAL A 242 15.32 -8.24 -8.97
C VAL A 242 15.86 -8.22 -10.39
N PRO A 243 14.99 -8.27 -11.41
CA PRO A 243 15.42 -8.18 -12.80
C PRO A 243 15.86 -6.75 -13.15
N ALA A 244 16.46 -6.60 -14.34
CA ALA A 244 16.72 -5.29 -14.90
C ALA A 244 15.40 -4.52 -15.16
N THR A 245 15.42 -3.22 -14.90
CA THR A 245 14.35 -2.25 -15.16
C THR A 245 14.89 -1.07 -15.96
N ALA A 246 14.04 -0.16 -16.42
CA ALA A 246 14.47 0.97 -17.24
C ALA A 246 15.47 1.89 -16.54
N GLY A 247 15.29 2.15 -15.23
CA GLY A 247 16.24 2.93 -14.44
C GLY A 247 17.37 2.10 -13.83
N ASN A 248 17.26 0.76 -13.80
CA ASN A 248 18.30 -0.14 -13.30
C ASN A 248 18.62 -1.23 -14.34
N PRO A 249 19.55 -0.98 -15.28
CA PRO A 249 19.70 -1.78 -16.49
C PRO A 249 20.34 -3.16 -16.28
N ALA A 250 20.61 -3.54 -15.04
CA ALA A 250 21.16 -4.84 -14.69
C ALA A 250 20.26 -5.51 -13.62
N PRO A 251 20.11 -6.84 -13.66
CA PRO A 251 19.56 -7.59 -12.53
C PRO A 251 20.42 -7.36 -11.29
N THR A 252 19.77 -7.15 -10.14
CA THR A 252 20.45 -6.67 -8.93
C THR A 252 20.06 -7.53 -7.73
N PRO A 253 21.02 -8.05 -6.94
CA PRO A 253 20.71 -8.65 -5.64
C PRO A 253 20.21 -7.57 -4.69
N LEU A 254 19.21 -7.88 -3.87
CA LEU A 254 18.78 -7.01 -2.78
C LEU A 254 19.60 -7.32 -1.52
N TYR A 255 19.69 -6.34 -0.62
CA TYR A 255 20.37 -6.43 0.67
C TYR A 255 21.89 -6.68 0.61
N LEU A 256 22.52 -6.45 -0.55
CA LEU A 256 23.96 -6.64 -0.67
C LEU A 256 24.73 -5.64 0.23
N GLY A 257 25.80 -6.12 0.88
CA GLY A 257 26.55 -5.38 1.88
C GLY A 257 25.89 -5.43 3.26
N ASN A 258 25.67 -4.27 3.88
CA ASN A 258 25.09 -4.18 5.21
C ASN A 258 23.55 -4.08 5.10
N GLY A 259 22.84 -5.18 4.96
CA GLY A 259 21.37 -5.25 4.92
C GLY A 259 20.91 -6.70 5.06
N GLN A 260 19.64 -6.95 5.37
CA GLN A 260 19.11 -8.31 5.49
C GLN A 260 17.58 -8.37 5.49
N ALA A 261 16.97 -9.29 4.75
CA ALA A 261 15.58 -9.67 4.95
C ALA A 261 15.43 -10.86 5.90
N THR A 262 14.58 -10.74 6.91
CA THR A 262 14.15 -11.87 7.76
C THR A 262 12.84 -12.41 7.23
N ILE A 263 12.83 -13.67 6.83
CA ILE A 263 11.68 -14.36 6.24
C ILE A 263 11.01 -15.20 7.33
N ARG A 264 9.70 -15.02 7.51
CA ARG A 264 8.87 -15.75 8.46
C ARG A 264 7.74 -16.44 7.73
N ASN A 265 7.26 -17.55 8.31
CA ASN A 265 6.18 -18.38 7.76
C ASN A 265 6.47 -18.94 6.37
N PHE A 266 7.74 -19.27 6.08
CA PHE A 266 8.10 -19.92 4.82
C PHE A 266 7.59 -21.37 4.78
N ASP A 267 6.71 -21.67 3.82
CA ASP A 267 6.19 -23.00 3.52
C ASP A 267 6.95 -23.62 2.34
N ILE A 268 7.86 -24.55 2.64
CA ILE A 268 8.71 -25.23 1.65
C ILE A 268 7.95 -25.94 0.53
N GLU A 269 6.70 -26.33 0.75
CA GLU A 269 5.93 -27.04 -0.29
C GLU A 269 5.38 -26.09 -1.38
N LYS A 270 5.43 -24.78 -1.15
CA LYS A 270 4.78 -23.77 -1.99
C LYS A 270 5.68 -22.57 -2.29
N ASP A 271 6.34 -22.05 -1.26
CA ASP A 271 6.97 -20.73 -1.30
C ASP A 271 8.30 -20.74 -2.02
N LEU A 272 8.66 -19.57 -2.51
CA LEU A 272 9.83 -19.36 -3.35
C LEU A 272 10.66 -18.20 -2.80
N ILE A 273 11.98 -18.34 -2.87
CA ILE A 273 12.91 -17.22 -2.77
C ILE A 273 13.38 -16.87 -4.18
N GLN A 274 13.16 -15.62 -4.60
CA GLN A 274 13.71 -15.10 -5.85
C GLN A 274 15.09 -14.48 -5.61
N LEU A 275 16.07 -14.89 -6.41
CA LEU A 275 17.48 -14.47 -6.32
C LEU A 275 17.97 -13.92 -7.66
N GLN A 276 18.99 -13.05 -7.61
CA GLN A 276 19.65 -12.52 -8.80
C GLN A 276 20.61 -13.56 -9.39
N GLY A 277 20.56 -13.78 -10.70
CA GLY A 277 21.46 -14.69 -11.41
C GLY A 277 20.70 -15.76 -12.19
N ASN A 278 21.40 -16.86 -12.47
CA ASN A 278 20.88 -18.01 -13.21
C ASN A 278 20.79 -19.26 -12.34
N SER A 279 21.58 -19.38 -11.28
CA SER A 279 21.51 -20.50 -10.35
C SER A 279 22.26 -20.22 -9.04
N LEU A 280 22.18 -21.17 -8.10
CA LEU A 280 22.94 -21.14 -6.84
C LEU A 280 24.47 -21.08 -7.05
N SER A 281 25.00 -21.53 -8.20
CA SER A 281 26.44 -21.43 -8.46
C SER A 281 26.95 -20.00 -8.65
N ASP A 282 26.06 -19.01 -8.78
CA ASP A 282 26.40 -17.60 -9.01
C ASP A 282 26.79 -16.87 -7.71
N GLY A 283 27.54 -17.58 -6.85
CA GLY A 283 28.08 -17.10 -5.59
C GLY A 283 27.19 -17.31 -4.37
N TYR A 284 26.12 -18.10 -4.48
CA TYR A 284 25.20 -18.34 -3.38
C TYR A 284 25.64 -19.50 -2.48
N SER A 285 25.34 -19.37 -1.19
CA SER A 285 25.44 -20.47 -0.22
C SER A 285 24.28 -20.41 0.75
N LEU A 286 23.78 -21.58 1.12
CA LEU A 286 22.67 -21.76 2.05
C LEU A 286 23.22 -22.43 3.30
N ASN A 287 23.37 -21.65 4.38
CA ASN A 287 24.09 -22.06 5.56
C ASN A 287 23.16 -22.04 6.78
N PRO A 288 22.93 -23.18 7.45
CA PRO A 288 22.26 -23.18 8.74
C PRO A 288 23.04 -22.36 9.77
N VAL A 289 22.36 -21.44 10.47
CA VAL A 289 22.93 -20.63 11.56
C VAL A 289 21.97 -20.69 12.74
N GLY A 290 22.34 -21.47 13.76
CA GLY A 290 21.41 -21.76 14.87
C GLY A 290 20.19 -22.54 14.37
N ASN A 291 18.99 -22.00 14.58
CA ASN A 291 17.74 -22.59 14.11
C ASN A 291 17.31 -22.09 12.72
N ASP A 292 18.03 -21.12 12.15
CA ASP A 292 17.62 -20.42 10.94
C ASP A 292 18.45 -20.85 9.74
N LEU A 293 17.96 -20.61 8.53
CA LEU A 293 18.73 -20.77 7.29
C LEU A 293 19.18 -19.42 6.75
N SER A 294 20.48 -19.20 6.69
CA SER A 294 21.08 -18.00 6.10
C SER A 294 21.28 -18.18 4.60
N ILE A 295 20.74 -17.26 3.81
CA ILE A 295 20.91 -17.15 2.37
C ILE A 295 21.99 -16.10 2.12
N GLN A 296 23.16 -16.54 1.67
CA GLN A 296 24.33 -15.69 1.51
C GLN A 296 24.77 -15.61 0.05
N ARG A 297 25.37 -14.49 -0.33
CA ARG A 297 26.04 -14.32 -1.61
C ARG A 297 27.41 -13.68 -1.43
N PHE A 298 28.45 -14.36 -1.89
CA PHE A 298 29.86 -13.93 -1.72
C PHE A 298 30.24 -13.55 -0.27
N GLY A 299 29.57 -14.15 0.72
CA GLY A 299 29.78 -13.91 2.15
C GLY A 299 28.83 -12.88 2.79
N ASP A 300 28.11 -12.09 2.00
CA ASP A 300 27.08 -11.17 2.51
C ASP A 300 25.78 -11.96 2.75
N VAL A 301 25.11 -11.71 3.88
CA VAL A 301 23.81 -12.30 4.19
C VAL A 301 22.73 -11.46 3.52
N LEU A 302 22.02 -12.03 2.54
CA LEU A 302 20.91 -11.32 1.89
C LEU A 302 19.59 -11.53 2.64
N GLY A 303 19.41 -12.74 3.18
CA GLY A 303 18.22 -13.05 3.95
C GLY A 303 18.39 -14.24 4.88
N VAL A 304 17.47 -14.38 5.82
CA VAL A 304 17.43 -15.44 6.82
C VAL A 304 16.01 -15.98 6.92
N ILE A 305 15.83 -17.29 6.74
CA ILE A 305 14.55 -17.95 6.97
C ILE A 305 14.50 -18.42 8.43
N GLU A 306 13.59 -17.82 9.20
CA GLU A 306 13.41 -18.13 10.62
C GLU A 306 12.92 -19.58 10.79
N GLY A 307 13.61 -20.36 11.62
CA GLY A 307 13.32 -21.79 11.80
C GLY A 307 13.71 -22.68 10.61
N GLY A 308 14.39 -22.12 9.61
CA GLY A 308 14.71 -22.78 8.34
C GLY A 308 15.91 -23.73 8.35
N ALA A 309 16.63 -23.94 9.46
CA ALA A 309 17.94 -24.63 9.48
C ALA A 309 17.95 -26.04 8.85
N SER A 310 16.80 -26.71 8.76
CA SER A 310 16.65 -28.05 8.17
C SER A 310 16.15 -28.06 6.72
N LEU A 311 15.82 -26.89 6.16
CA LEU A 311 15.35 -26.76 4.78
C LEU A 311 16.48 -27.07 3.80
N ASN A 312 16.14 -27.80 2.74
CA ASN A 312 17.06 -28.14 1.65
C ASN A 312 16.59 -27.47 0.36
N LEU A 313 16.70 -26.13 0.31
CA LEU A 313 16.26 -25.38 -0.86
C LEU A 313 17.14 -25.73 -2.06
N THR A 314 16.50 -25.91 -3.21
CA THR A 314 17.18 -26.24 -4.46
C THR A 314 16.82 -25.24 -5.55
N PHE A 315 17.61 -25.23 -6.63
CA PHE A 315 17.21 -24.52 -7.84
C PHE A 315 15.92 -25.14 -8.38
N LEU A 316 14.90 -24.30 -8.61
CA LEU A 316 13.64 -24.72 -9.21
C LEU A 316 13.57 -24.31 -10.68
N GLU A 317 13.69 -23.01 -10.94
CA GLU A 317 13.55 -22.46 -12.29
C GLU A 317 14.35 -21.18 -12.50
N SER A 318 14.67 -20.89 -13.76
CA SER A 318 15.14 -19.58 -14.20
C SER A 318 13.93 -18.75 -14.64
N ASN A 319 13.88 -17.50 -14.21
CA ASN A 319 12.80 -16.58 -14.57
C ASN A 319 13.03 -15.89 -15.94
N GLY A 320 14.13 -16.22 -16.65
CA GLY A 320 14.43 -15.69 -17.99
C GLY A 320 14.77 -14.19 -18.04
N ASN A 321 14.92 -13.54 -16.89
CA ASN A 321 15.11 -12.09 -16.75
C ASN A 321 16.35 -11.73 -15.89
N GLY A 322 17.28 -12.68 -15.75
CA GLY A 322 18.46 -12.55 -14.90
C GLY A 322 18.19 -12.77 -13.41
N THR A 323 17.05 -13.37 -13.08
CA THR A 323 16.74 -13.92 -11.76
C THR A 323 16.37 -15.40 -11.87
N PHE A 324 16.41 -16.10 -10.75
CA PHE A 324 15.99 -17.50 -10.61
C PHE A 324 15.28 -17.70 -9.27
N SER A 325 14.59 -18.82 -9.13
CA SER A 325 13.86 -19.17 -7.92
C SER A 325 14.43 -20.42 -7.27
N ILE A 326 14.46 -20.41 -5.93
CA ILE A 326 14.73 -21.58 -5.09
C ILE A 326 13.54 -21.86 -4.17
N GLY A 327 13.40 -23.12 -3.81
CA GLY A 327 12.41 -23.67 -2.89
C GLY A 327 12.69 -25.15 -2.67
#